data_AF-Q6CXP6-F1
#
_entry.id   AF-Q6CXP6-F1
#
_cell.length_a   1.000
_cell.length_b   1.000
_cell.length_c   1.000
_cell.angle_alpha   90.00
_cell.angle_beta   90.00
_cell.angle_gamma   90.00
#
_symmetry.space_group_name_H-M   'P 1'
#
loop_
_entity.id
_entity.type
_entity.pdbx_description
1 polymer ?
#
loop_
_entity_poly.entity_id
_entity_poly.type
_entity_poly.pdbx_seq_one_letter_code
_entity_poly.pdbx_strand_id
1 'polypeptide(L)'
;MSTFGSTFYDSVAKNYICECGSCKIGKNVEFYMVRFFIMGFVLPVLWILNLMLYLYANWIIDHNVRVPELDSETLYTEYECQQWKQRSVTSLNKSITKDFYAINNPLTFSMLTLKLPDPVPLTTYQHLSLPDPTKGSDEKNQFSESATTLDEGATDSSSFETEDGGTKSIVTAQCLKEIASELMKNHDVNARTIRNWFLRSLCAMTGYTISIIMIVVIVKTNSQPASYRE
;
A
#
# COMPACT_ATOMS: atom_id res chain seq x y z
N MET A 1 -24.61 -2.98 1.68
CA MET A 1 -23.33 -3.55 1.22
C MET A 1 -22.23 -2.78 1.92
N SER A 2 -21.41 -3.49 2.68
CA SER A 2 -20.52 -3.03 3.75
C SER A 2 -19.27 -2.30 3.22
N THR A 3 -19.44 -1.05 2.77
CA THR A 3 -18.35 -0.17 2.31
C THR A 3 -17.52 0.46 3.44
N PHE A 4 -17.97 0.38 4.70
CA PHE A 4 -17.32 1.07 5.81
C PHE A 4 -16.17 0.28 6.45
N GLY A 5 -16.21 -1.05 6.38
CA GLY A 5 -15.12 -1.90 6.89
C GLY A 5 -13.91 -1.91 5.97
N SER A 6 -14.10 -1.80 4.65
CA SER A 6 -13.00 -1.88 3.69
C SER A 6 -12.06 -0.69 3.79
N THR A 7 -12.55 0.53 4.05
CA THR A 7 -11.71 1.76 4.03
C THR A 7 -10.58 1.76 5.06
N PHE A 8 -10.80 1.13 6.22
CA PHE A 8 -9.78 1.03 7.25
C PHE A 8 -8.66 0.06 6.85
N TYR A 9 -9.03 -1.18 6.48
CA TYR A 9 -8.07 -2.15 6.00
C TYR A 9 -7.35 -1.65 4.76
N ASP A 10 -8.02 -0.92 3.88
CA ASP A 10 -7.42 -0.25 2.71
C ASP A 10 -6.34 0.75 3.13
N SER A 11 -6.58 1.55 4.18
CA SER A 11 -5.62 2.54 4.68
C SER A 11 -4.38 1.88 5.29
N VAL A 12 -4.56 0.75 5.97
CA VAL A 12 -3.49 -0.03 6.58
C VAL A 12 -2.71 -0.78 5.50
N ALA A 13 -3.41 -1.49 4.62
CA ALA A 13 -2.84 -2.25 3.51
C ALA A 13 -2.02 -1.36 2.56
N LYS A 14 -2.40 -0.08 2.40
CA LYS A 14 -1.62 0.92 1.63
C LYS A 14 -0.23 1.18 2.18
N ASN A 15 0.00 0.99 3.48
CA ASN A 15 1.33 1.16 4.08
C ASN A 15 2.22 -0.07 3.82
N TYR A 16 1.64 -1.21 3.47
CA TYR A 16 2.39 -2.42 3.16
C TYR A 16 2.75 -2.45 1.67
N ILE A 17 4.05 -2.34 1.40
CA ILE A 17 4.60 -2.41 0.06
C ILE A 17 5.35 -3.72 -0.08
N CYS A 18 5.23 -4.37 -1.22
CA CYS A 18 5.96 -5.60 -1.50
C CYS A 18 7.48 -5.35 -1.44
N GLU A 19 8.18 -6.11 -0.60
CA GLU A 19 9.63 -6.03 -0.40
C GLU A 19 10.40 -7.03 -1.26
N CYS A 20 9.76 -7.54 -2.32
CA CYS A 20 10.42 -8.43 -3.26
C CYS A 20 11.65 -7.74 -3.90
N GLY A 21 12.70 -8.51 -4.22
CA GLY A 21 13.92 -7.95 -4.82
C GLY A 21 13.62 -7.14 -6.09
N SER A 22 12.72 -7.64 -6.93
CA SER A 22 12.26 -6.97 -8.16
C SER A 22 11.53 -5.65 -7.86
N CYS A 23 10.72 -5.61 -6.80
CA CYS A 23 9.94 -4.46 -6.36
C CYS A 23 10.85 -3.35 -5.81
N LYS A 24 11.84 -3.74 -5.01
CA LYS A 24 12.83 -2.82 -4.42
C LYS A 24 13.70 -2.19 -5.51
N ILE A 25 14.13 -2.98 -6.48
CA ILE A 25 14.91 -2.49 -7.62
C ILE A 25 14.07 -1.65 -8.57
N GLY A 26 12.81 -2.03 -8.82
CA GLY A 26 11.87 -1.30 -9.66
C GLY A 26 11.75 0.17 -9.29
N LYS A 27 11.61 0.50 -7.99
CA LYS A 27 11.52 1.89 -7.52
C LYS A 27 12.73 2.74 -7.88
N ASN A 28 13.94 2.18 -7.76
CA ASN A 28 15.16 2.90 -8.12
C ASN A 28 15.31 2.98 -9.64
N VAL A 29 14.99 1.89 -10.34
CA VAL A 29 15.17 1.73 -11.78
C VAL A 29 14.19 2.58 -12.59
N GLU A 30 12.96 2.81 -12.12
CA GLU A 30 11.95 3.59 -12.85
C GLU A 30 12.49 4.95 -13.30
N PHE A 31 13.18 5.66 -12.40
CA PHE A 31 13.79 6.94 -12.69
C PHE A 31 14.90 6.86 -13.76
N TYR A 32 15.72 5.80 -13.72
CA TYR A 32 16.76 5.57 -14.73
C TYR A 32 16.16 5.13 -16.07
N MET A 33 15.06 4.36 -16.09
CA MET A 33 14.40 3.93 -17.33
C MET A 33 13.93 5.13 -18.16
N VAL A 34 13.30 6.12 -17.52
CA VAL A 34 12.84 7.35 -18.21
C VAL A 34 14.03 8.11 -18.79
N ARG A 35 15.11 8.26 -18.01
CA ARG A 35 16.31 8.99 -18.45
C ARG A 35 17.04 8.28 -19.60
N PHE A 36 17.24 6.97 -19.50
CA PHE A 36 17.86 6.19 -20.58
C PHE A 36 16.99 6.14 -21.83
N PHE A 37 15.65 6.12 -21.68
CA PHE A 37 14.75 6.20 -22.82
C PHE A 37 14.92 7.51 -23.61
N ILE A 38 14.97 8.66 -22.92
CA ILE A 38 15.15 9.97 -23.55
C ILE A 38 16.57 10.11 -24.14
N MET A 39 17.60 9.71 -23.39
CA MET A 39 18.99 9.76 -23.88
C MET A 39 19.24 8.79 -25.06
N GLY A 40 18.43 7.73 -25.16
CA GLY A 40 18.53 6.73 -26.22
C GLY A 40 18.25 7.27 -27.63
N PHE A 41 17.54 8.40 -27.75
CA PHE A 41 17.38 9.09 -29.04
C PHE A 41 18.70 9.62 -29.60
N VAL A 42 19.65 9.99 -28.72
CA VAL A 42 20.99 10.42 -29.12
C VAL A 42 21.93 9.21 -29.24
N LEU A 43 21.81 8.26 -28.30
CA LEU A 43 22.66 7.07 -28.22
C LEU A 43 21.81 5.78 -28.14
N PRO A 44 21.49 5.12 -29.27
CA PRO A 44 20.62 3.94 -29.32
C PRO A 44 21.07 2.78 -28.42
N VAL A 45 22.37 2.70 -28.11
CA VAL A 45 22.95 1.71 -27.18
C VAL A 45 22.30 1.80 -25.79
N LEU A 46 21.83 2.98 -25.36
CA LEU A 46 21.15 3.14 -24.09
C LEU A 46 19.78 2.44 -24.05
N TRP A 47 19.10 2.28 -25.19
CA TRP A 47 17.88 1.46 -25.23
C TRP A 47 18.19 -0.02 -25.05
N ILE A 48 19.33 -0.50 -25.55
CA ILE A 48 19.79 -1.87 -25.30
C ILE A 48 20.12 -2.07 -23.83
N LEU A 49 20.80 -1.11 -23.18
CA LEU A 49 21.04 -1.16 -21.73
C LEU A 49 19.74 -1.15 -20.93
N ASN A 50 18.76 -0.35 -21.33
CA ASN A 50 17.44 -0.33 -20.70
C ASN A 50 16.73 -1.69 -20.84
N LEU A 51 16.86 -2.33 -22.01
CA LEU A 51 16.34 -3.66 -22.28
C LEU A 51 17.05 -4.74 -21.43
N MET A 52 18.37 -4.65 -21.30
CA MET A 52 19.15 -5.53 -20.44
C MET A 52 18.78 -5.35 -18.96
N LEU A 53 18.55 -4.12 -18.51
CA LEU A 53 18.11 -3.84 -17.14
C LEU A 53 16.72 -4.43 -16.86
N TYR A 54 15.81 -4.39 -17.84
CA TYR A 54 14.51 -5.07 -17.77
C TYR A 54 14.66 -6.59 -17.69
N LEU A 55 15.49 -7.19 -18.55
CA LEU A 55 15.73 -8.64 -18.54
C LEU A 55 16.38 -9.07 -17.22
N TYR A 56 17.32 -8.28 -16.71
CA TYR A 56 17.93 -8.49 -15.41
C TYR A 56 16.88 -8.47 -14.30
N ALA A 57 16.03 -7.44 -14.27
CA ALA A 57 14.99 -7.32 -13.25
C ALA A 57 13.96 -8.45 -13.29
N ASN A 58 13.57 -8.95 -14.48
CA ASN A 58 12.53 -9.96 -14.63
C ASN A 58 13.04 -11.41 -14.58
N TRP A 59 14.23 -11.69 -15.12
CA TRP A 59 14.71 -13.06 -15.29
C TRP A 59 15.71 -13.48 -14.21
N ILE A 60 16.58 -12.57 -13.76
CA ILE A 60 17.64 -12.91 -12.81
C ILE A 60 17.15 -12.81 -11.37
N ILE A 61 16.23 -11.90 -11.09
CA ILE A 61 15.74 -11.67 -9.73
C ILE A 61 14.52 -12.54 -9.48
N ASP A 62 14.53 -13.32 -8.41
CA ASP A 62 13.37 -14.11 -8.01
C ASP A 62 12.17 -13.21 -7.65
N HIS A 63 11.01 -13.56 -8.20
CA HIS A 63 9.74 -12.85 -8.00
C HIS A 63 8.93 -13.46 -6.85
N ASN A 64 9.59 -14.10 -5.89
CA ASN A 64 8.91 -14.63 -4.72
C ASN A 64 8.37 -13.46 -3.90
N VAL A 65 7.04 -13.34 -3.88
CA VAL A 65 6.32 -12.34 -3.07
C VAL A 65 6.65 -12.64 -1.61
N ARG A 66 7.55 -11.85 -1.03
CA ARG A 66 7.81 -11.88 0.40
C ARG A 66 6.80 -10.96 1.05
N VAL A 67 5.95 -11.56 1.87
CA VAL A 67 5.14 -10.80 2.82
C VAL A 67 6.12 -10.18 3.82
N PRO A 68 6.08 -8.86 4.05
CA PRO A 68 6.92 -8.25 5.08
C PRO A 68 6.67 -8.96 6.41
N GLU A 69 7.71 -9.09 7.23
CA GLU A 69 7.58 -9.68 8.55
C GLU A 69 6.63 -8.78 9.35
N LEU A 70 5.39 -9.27 9.53
CA LEU A 70 4.39 -8.57 10.33
C LEU A 70 4.80 -8.77 11.78
N ASP A 71 5.34 -7.71 12.35
CA ASP A 71 5.60 -7.66 13.78
C ASP A 71 4.27 -7.92 14.51
N SER A 72 4.27 -8.91 15.41
CA SER A 72 3.10 -9.27 16.20
C SER A 72 2.57 -8.11 17.04
N GLU A 73 3.42 -7.13 17.35
CA GLU A 73 3.02 -5.91 18.07
C GLU A 73 2.31 -4.90 17.16
N THR A 74 2.62 -4.91 15.85
CA THR A 74 1.93 -4.06 14.84
C THR A 74 0.64 -4.69 14.32
N LEU A 75 0.45 -5.98 14.57
CA LEU A 75 -0.81 -6.66 14.36
C LEU A 75 -1.83 -6.07 15.34
N TYR A 76 -2.92 -5.51 14.79
CA TYR A 76 -3.95 -4.83 15.55
C TYR A 76 -4.29 -5.55 16.84
N THR A 77 -4.19 -4.82 17.95
CA THR A 77 -4.56 -5.36 19.26
C THR A 77 -6.02 -5.77 19.23
N GLU A 78 -6.35 -6.81 19.99
CA GLU A 78 -7.73 -7.31 20.08
C GLU A 78 -8.73 -6.20 20.41
N TYR A 79 -8.30 -5.24 21.24
CA TYR A 79 -9.03 -4.04 21.57
C TYR A 79 -9.39 -3.19 20.35
N GLU A 80 -8.46 -2.95 19.43
CA GLU A 80 -8.71 -2.15 18.22
C GLU A 80 -9.66 -2.88 17.27
N CYS A 81 -9.47 -4.18 17.07
CA CYS A 81 -10.41 -4.99 16.29
C CYS A 81 -11.83 -4.96 16.89
N GLN A 82 -11.95 -5.05 18.21
CA GLN A 82 -13.24 -5.02 18.90
C GLN A 82 -13.86 -3.62 18.87
N GLN A 83 -13.07 -2.57 19.05
CA GLN A 83 -13.52 -1.18 18.94
C GLN A 83 -14.03 -0.89 17.53
N TRP A 84 -13.38 -1.42 16.50
CA TRP A 84 -13.83 -1.33 15.11
C TRP A 84 -15.11 -2.11 14.85
N LYS A 85 -15.22 -3.33 15.39
CA LYS A 85 -16.47 -4.09 15.34
C LYS A 85 -17.61 -3.29 15.97
N GLN A 86 -17.39 -2.66 17.12
CA GLN A 86 -18.39 -1.81 17.76
C GLN A 86 -18.72 -0.56 16.92
N ARG A 87 -17.73 0.12 16.34
CA ARG A 87 -17.95 1.29 15.45
C ARG A 87 -18.71 0.94 14.17
N SER A 88 -18.44 -0.23 13.59
CA SER A 88 -19.15 -0.68 12.39
C SER A 88 -20.61 -1.06 12.71
N VAL A 89 -20.88 -1.63 13.89
CA VAL A 89 -22.25 -1.93 14.36
C VAL A 89 -23.02 -0.65 14.69
N THR A 90 -22.41 0.33 15.34
CA THR A 90 -23.08 1.61 15.65
C THR A 90 -23.33 2.46 14.40
N SER A 91 -22.47 2.36 13.38
CA SER A 91 -22.69 3.06 12.10
C SER A 91 -23.86 2.49 11.28
N LEU A 92 -24.38 1.31 11.64
CA LEU A 92 -25.40 0.62 10.86
C LEU A 92 -26.81 0.69 11.44
N ASN A 93 -27.05 1.49 12.48
CA ASN A 93 -28.43 1.82 12.81
C ASN A 93 -28.90 2.99 11.94
N LYS A 94 -29.37 2.67 10.73
CA LYS A 94 -30.02 3.64 9.84
C LYS A 94 -31.21 4.35 10.49
N SER A 95 -31.79 3.81 11.59
CA SER A 95 -32.78 4.55 12.38
C SER A 95 -32.15 5.76 13.05
N ILE A 96 -30.98 5.60 13.68
CA ILE A 96 -30.26 6.68 14.34
C ILE A 96 -29.88 7.77 13.33
N THR A 97 -29.45 7.41 12.12
CA THR A 97 -29.15 8.43 11.10
C THR A 97 -30.42 9.19 10.68
N LYS A 98 -31.56 8.52 10.52
CA LYS A 98 -32.85 9.20 10.27
C LYS A 98 -33.25 10.12 11.43
N ASP A 99 -33.02 9.70 12.66
CA ASP A 99 -33.33 10.51 13.85
C ASP A 99 -32.39 11.74 13.94
N PHE A 100 -31.09 11.58 13.64
CA PHE A 100 -30.16 12.72 13.53
C PHE A 100 -30.58 13.70 12.42
N TYR A 101 -31.01 13.20 11.25
CA TYR A 101 -31.51 14.07 10.19
C TYR A 101 -32.86 14.72 10.54
N ALA A 102 -33.73 14.06 11.31
CA ALA A 102 -34.98 14.64 11.77
C ALA A 102 -34.76 15.74 12.83
N ILE A 103 -33.75 15.57 13.71
CA ILE A 103 -33.39 16.52 14.77
C ILE A 103 -32.62 17.73 14.21
N ASN A 104 -31.70 17.52 13.25
CA ASN A 104 -30.91 18.60 12.64
C ASN A 104 -31.55 19.25 11.41
N ASN A 105 -32.78 18.87 11.04
CA ASN A 105 -33.50 19.60 10.01
C ASN A 105 -34.02 20.93 10.60
N PRO A 106 -33.55 22.10 10.13
CA PRO A 106 -33.95 23.39 10.70
C PRO A 106 -35.45 23.69 10.54
N LEU A 107 -36.16 22.95 9.68
CA LEU A 107 -37.60 23.11 9.48
C LEU A 107 -38.46 22.45 10.57
N THR A 108 -37.94 21.47 11.33
CA THR A 108 -38.67 20.83 12.45
C THR A 108 -38.49 21.58 13.77
N PHE A 109 -37.49 22.48 13.88
CA PHE A 109 -37.25 23.26 15.09
C PHE A 109 -38.20 24.46 15.26
N SER A 110 -38.97 24.84 14.23
CA SER A 110 -39.85 26.01 14.32
C SER A 110 -41.20 25.76 15.03
N MET A 111 -41.52 24.53 15.43
CA MET A 111 -42.76 24.21 16.15
C MET A 111 -42.58 23.77 17.61
N LEU A 112 -41.36 23.58 18.09
CA LEU A 112 -41.09 23.35 19.52
C LEU A 112 -40.72 24.68 20.19
N THR A 113 -41.73 25.51 20.42
CA THR A 113 -41.69 26.61 21.39
C THR A 113 -41.53 26.05 22.80
N LEU A 114 -40.31 25.62 23.12
CA LEU A 114 -39.89 25.25 24.46
C LEU A 114 -39.90 26.52 25.33
N LYS A 115 -40.83 26.51 26.29
CA LYS A 115 -40.88 27.45 27.41
C LYS A 115 -39.53 27.40 28.12
N LEU A 116 -38.79 28.50 28.03
CA LEU A 116 -37.47 28.68 28.63
C LEU A 116 -37.55 28.45 30.15
N PRO A 117 -36.82 27.49 30.73
CA PRO A 117 -36.62 27.43 32.18
C PRO A 117 -35.62 28.50 32.60
N ASP A 118 -35.85 29.10 33.77
CA ASP A 118 -35.09 30.20 34.33
C ASP A 118 -33.58 29.88 34.49
N PRO A 119 -32.71 30.91 34.40
CA PRO A 119 -31.26 30.74 34.40
C PRO A 119 -30.75 30.15 35.73
N VAL A 120 -30.08 29.01 35.63
CA VAL A 120 -29.32 28.40 36.74
C VAL A 120 -28.00 29.16 36.92
N PRO A 121 -27.63 29.59 38.14
CA PRO A 121 -26.43 30.37 38.38
C PRO A 121 -25.14 29.57 38.12
N LEU A 122 -24.23 30.23 37.42
CA LEU A 122 -22.93 29.75 36.99
C LEU A 122 -21.98 29.65 38.20
N THR A 123 -21.84 28.46 38.79
CA THR A 123 -20.70 28.17 39.66
C THR A 123 -20.22 26.73 39.42
N THR A 124 -18.89 26.59 39.32
CA THR A 124 -18.15 25.32 39.32
C THR A 124 -17.95 24.66 37.96
N TYR A 125 -17.09 25.26 37.14
CA TYR A 125 -16.17 24.48 36.31
C TYR A 125 -14.78 24.60 36.93
N GLN A 126 -14.48 23.62 37.77
CA GLN A 126 -13.21 23.47 38.45
C GLN A 126 -12.26 22.68 37.54
N HIS A 127 -11.26 23.40 37.04
CA HIS A 127 -9.92 22.98 36.65
C HIS A 127 -9.61 21.48 36.76
N LEU A 128 -9.57 20.76 35.63
CA LEU A 128 -8.90 19.47 35.55
C LEU A 128 -7.61 19.64 34.72
N SER A 129 -6.50 19.68 35.44
CA SER A 129 -5.14 19.77 34.90
C SER A 129 -4.77 18.47 34.19
N LEU A 130 -4.31 18.59 32.94
CA LEU A 130 -3.73 17.51 32.15
C LEU A 130 -2.32 17.18 32.69
N PRO A 131 -1.94 15.92 32.91
CA PRO A 131 -0.54 15.56 33.15
C PRO A 131 0.20 15.46 31.81
N ASP A 132 1.27 16.25 31.72
CA ASP A 132 2.34 16.15 30.73
C ASP A 132 3.32 15.04 31.15
N PRO A 133 3.72 14.13 30.25
CA PRO A 133 4.97 13.43 30.42
C PRO A 133 5.87 13.63 29.19
N THR A 134 6.83 14.51 29.42
CA THR A 134 8.07 14.64 28.68
C THR A 134 9.03 13.48 28.99
N LYS A 135 9.73 13.02 27.94
CA LYS A 135 11.13 12.54 27.90
C LYS A 135 11.56 11.19 28.55
N GLY A 136 12.39 10.50 27.78
CA GLY A 136 13.37 9.48 28.19
C GLY A 136 12.95 8.09 27.70
N SER A 137 13.77 7.28 27.02
CA SER A 137 15.22 7.19 27.04
C SER A 137 15.71 6.35 25.84
N ASP A 138 16.91 6.68 25.37
CA ASP A 138 17.76 5.85 24.52
C ASP A 138 18.04 4.48 25.16
N GLU A 139 17.93 3.40 24.40
CA GLU A 139 18.63 2.16 24.72
C GLU A 139 19.12 1.44 23.44
N LYS A 140 20.45 1.41 23.30
CA LYS A 140 21.20 0.51 22.43
C LYS A 140 21.33 -0.84 23.14
N ASN A 141 21.23 -1.95 22.41
CA ASN A 141 22.00 -3.20 22.57
C ASN A 141 21.60 -4.12 21.39
N GLN A 142 22.47 -4.48 20.44
CA GLN A 142 23.67 -5.32 20.50
C GLN A 142 23.40 -6.79 20.90
N PHE A 143 23.14 -7.60 19.86
CA PHE A 143 23.72 -8.93 19.57
C PHE A 143 24.15 -9.82 20.75
N SER A 144 23.56 -11.02 20.88
CA SER A 144 24.31 -12.29 20.83
C SER A 144 23.40 -13.54 20.84
N GLU A 145 23.77 -14.52 20.02
CA GLU A 145 23.36 -15.93 20.08
C GLU A 145 23.64 -16.57 21.45
N SER A 146 22.76 -17.47 21.91
CA SER A 146 23.16 -18.80 22.43
C SER A 146 21.95 -19.71 22.66
N ALA A 147 22.20 -20.99 22.39
CA ALA A 147 21.28 -22.12 22.43
C ALA A 147 21.05 -22.68 23.85
N THR A 148 20.15 -23.67 23.93
CA THR A 148 19.89 -24.64 25.02
C THR A 148 19.10 -24.05 26.21
N THR A 149 18.05 -24.65 26.76
CA THR A 149 17.69 -26.05 27.04
C THR A 149 16.17 -26.23 27.16
N LEU A 150 15.65 -27.38 26.73
CA LEU A 150 14.32 -27.89 27.04
C LEU A 150 14.25 -28.22 28.54
N ASP A 151 13.27 -27.65 29.24
CA ASP A 151 12.86 -28.11 30.57
C ASP A 151 11.33 -28.26 30.57
N GLU A 152 10.88 -29.53 30.63
CA GLU A 152 9.48 -29.94 30.73
C GLU A 152 8.99 -29.76 32.17
N GLY A 153 8.53 -28.55 32.49
CA GLY A 153 7.82 -28.23 33.72
C GLY A 153 6.30 -28.26 33.51
N ALA A 154 5.69 -29.44 33.64
CA ALA A 154 4.25 -29.61 33.68
C ALA A 154 3.66 -28.82 34.87
N THR A 155 2.96 -27.73 34.57
CA THR A 155 2.08 -27.05 35.52
C THR A 155 0.67 -27.08 34.95
N ASP A 156 -0.14 -27.98 35.51
CA ASP A 156 -1.57 -28.07 35.30
C ASP A 156 -2.23 -26.75 35.74
N SER A 157 -2.62 -25.94 34.76
CA SER A 157 -3.55 -24.84 34.95
C SER A 157 -4.74 -25.00 34.01
N SER A 158 -5.70 -25.79 34.49
CA SER A 158 -7.15 -25.52 34.45
C SER A 158 -7.66 -24.74 33.23
N SER A 159 -8.07 -25.50 32.23
CA SER A 159 -8.84 -25.11 31.05
C SER A 159 -10.12 -24.34 31.41
N PHE A 160 -10.12 -23.03 31.15
CA PHE A 160 -11.33 -22.31 30.81
C PHE A 160 -11.30 -22.14 29.29
N GLU A 161 -11.87 -23.10 28.55
CA GLU A 161 -12.08 -22.97 27.11
C GLU A 161 -13.16 -21.90 26.88
N THR A 162 -12.74 -20.63 26.86
CA THR A 162 -13.59 -19.54 26.37
C THR A 162 -13.84 -19.74 24.88
N GLU A 163 -15.11 -19.83 24.50
CA GLU A 163 -15.68 -19.77 23.14
C GLU A 163 -15.18 -18.59 22.25
N ASP A 164 -14.32 -17.71 22.78
CA ASP A 164 -13.81 -16.48 22.18
C ASP A 164 -12.65 -16.69 21.18
N GLY A 165 -12.04 -17.88 21.14
CA GLY A 165 -10.93 -18.19 20.21
C GLY A 165 -11.33 -18.18 18.73
N GLY A 166 -12.59 -18.54 18.42
CA GLY A 166 -13.08 -18.65 17.03
C GLY A 166 -13.28 -17.29 16.35
N THR A 167 -13.63 -16.25 17.09
CA THR A 167 -13.85 -14.91 16.52
C THR A 167 -12.56 -14.17 16.21
N LYS A 168 -11.49 -14.41 16.98
CA LYS A 168 -10.17 -13.78 16.78
C LYS A 168 -9.51 -14.25 15.47
N SER A 169 -9.60 -15.54 15.18
CA SER A 169 -9.02 -16.12 13.96
C SER A 169 -9.70 -15.63 12.68
N ILE A 170 -11.01 -15.33 12.73
CA ILE A 170 -11.76 -14.86 11.55
C ILE A 170 -11.39 -13.41 11.18
N VAL A 171 -11.29 -12.51 12.16
CA VAL A 171 -10.97 -11.10 11.90
C VAL A 171 -9.52 -10.93 11.42
N THR A 172 -8.59 -11.65 12.06
CA THR A 172 -7.18 -11.66 11.65
C THR A 172 -7.02 -12.23 10.24
N ALA A 173 -7.69 -13.33 9.92
CA ALA A 173 -7.68 -13.91 8.56
C ALA A 173 -8.23 -12.94 7.50
N GLN A 174 -9.28 -12.16 7.83
CA GLN A 174 -9.82 -11.15 6.91
C GLN A 174 -8.84 -9.99 6.70
N CYS A 175 -8.19 -9.51 7.76
CA CYS A 175 -7.15 -8.48 7.66
C CYS A 175 -5.98 -8.93 6.79
N LEU A 176 -5.44 -10.13 7.07
CA LEU A 176 -4.34 -10.71 6.29
C LEU A 176 -4.70 -10.91 4.82
N LYS A 177 -5.94 -11.32 4.53
CA LYS A 177 -6.44 -11.45 3.16
C LYS A 177 -6.44 -10.11 2.42
N GLU A 178 -6.82 -9.02 3.09
CA GLU A 178 -6.84 -7.69 2.48
C GLU A 178 -5.44 -7.11 2.29
N ILE A 179 -4.53 -7.35 3.25
CA ILE A 179 -3.12 -6.99 3.10
C ILE A 179 -2.51 -7.75 1.92
N ALA A 180 -2.76 -9.07 1.83
CA ALA A 180 -2.27 -9.89 0.73
C ALA A 180 -2.84 -9.44 -0.63
N SER A 181 -4.12 -9.08 -0.71
CA SER A 181 -4.75 -8.62 -1.95
C SER A 181 -4.14 -7.29 -2.43
N GLU A 182 -3.90 -6.33 -1.53
CA GLU A 182 -3.30 -5.06 -1.89
C GLU A 182 -1.81 -5.22 -2.23
N LEU A 183 -1.08 -6.10 -1.54
CA LEU A 183 0.31 -6.45 -1.88
C LEU A 183 0.41 -7.03 -3.30
N MET A 184 -0.47 -7.97 -3.65
CA MET A 184 -0.52 -8.56 -5.00
C MET A 184 -0.84 -7.50 -6.06
N LYS A 185 -1.81 -6.64 -5.79
CA LYS A 185 -2.18 -5.54 -6.70
C LYS A 185 -1.03 -4.55 -6.90
N ASN A 186 -0.33 -4.17 -5.83
CA ASN A 186 0.85 -3.29 -5.91
C ASN A 186 1.98 -3.94 -6.71
N HIS A 187 2.22 -5.24 -6.50
CA HIS A 187 3.18 -6.02 -7.28
C HIS A 187 2.83 -6.03 -8.78
N ASP A 188 1.57 -6.30 -9.12
CA ASP A 188 1.07 -6.33 -10.49
C ASP A 188 1.16 -4.95 -11.17
N VAL A 189 0.85 -3.87 -10.45
CA VAL A 189 0.98 -2.50 -10.96
C VAL A 189 2.44 -2.20 -11.30
N ASN A 190 3.38 -2.54 -10.42
CA ASN A 190 4.80 -2.34 -10.66
C ASN A 190 5.30 -3.17 -11.87
N ALA A 191 4.94 -4.46 -11.94
CA ALA A 191 5.29 -5.33 -13.06
C ALA A 191 4.73 -4.80 -14.39
N ARG A 192 3.50 -4.29 -14.38
CA ARG A 192 2.86 -3.66 -15.55
C ARG A 192 3.59 -2.39 -15.98
N THR A 193 3.98 -1.53 -15.05
CA THR A 193 4.74 -0.31 -15.34
C THR A 193 6.06 -0.64 -16.02
N ILE A 194 6.82 -1.58 -15.46
CA ILE A 194 8.11 -2.03 -16.01
C ILE A 194 7.93 -2.62 -17.41
N ARG A 195 6.90 -3.48 -17.62
CA ARG A 195 6.56 -4.03 -18.95
C ARG A 195 6.18 -2.97 -19.97
N ASN A 196 5.43 -1.94 -19.56
CA ASN A 196 5.06 -0.85 -20.46
C ASN A 196 6.28 -0.05 -20.94
N TRP A 197 7.25 0.21 -20.04
CA TRP A 197 8.50 0.89 -20.40
C TRP A 197 9.38 0.05 -21.32
N PHE A 198 9.42 -1.27 -21.11
CA PHE A 198 10.08 -2.20 -22.03
C PHE A 198 9.44 -2.16 -23.42
N LEU A 199 8.10 -2.25 -23.52
CA LEU A 199 7.40 -2.20 -24.81
C LEU A 199 7.64 -0.89 -25.56
N ARG A 200 7.66 0.25 -24.84
CA ARG A 200 8.01 1.56 -25.41
C ARG A 200 9.44 1.57 -25.96
N SER A 201 10.41 1.03 -25.22
CA SER A 201 11.81 0.96 -25.65
C SER A 201 11.98 0.05 -26.87
N LEU A 202 11.25 -1.08 -26.90
CA LEU A 202 11.26 -2.01 -28.04
C LEU A 202 10.66 -1.36 -29.30
N CYS A 203 9.57 -0.61 -29.15
CA CYS A 203 8.95 0.14 -30.25
C CYS A 203 9.90 1.22 -30.78
N ALA A 204 10.54 1.99 -29.90
CA ALA A 204 11.52 3.01 -30.29
C ALA A 204 12.72 2.39 -31.04
N MET A 205 13.26 1.28 -30.55
CA MET A 205 14.32 0.51 -31.22
C MET A 205 13.89 0.08 -32.63
N THR A 206 12.68 -0.47 -32.77
CA THR A 206 12.15 -0.93 -34.06
C THR A 206 11.93 0.23 -35.03
N GLY A 207 11.41 1.36 -34.54
CA GLY A 207 11.26 2.56 -35.36
C GLY A 207 12.61 3.10 -35.84
N TYR A 208 13.61 3.11 -34.95
CA TYR A 208 14.95 3.59 -35.26
C TYR A 208 15.67 2.71 -36.30
N THR A 209 15.55 1.38 -36.21
CA THR A 209 16.14 0.48 -37.21
C THR A 209 15.52 0.69 -38.59
N ILE A 210 14.20 0.85 -38.68
CA ILE A 210 13.50 1.17 -39.93
C ILE A 210 13.99 2.51 -40.49
N SER A 211 14.11 3.55 -39.65
CA SER A 211 14.63 4.86 -40.09
C SER A 211 16.05 4.77 -40.66
N ILE A 212 16.95 4.02 -40.03
CA ILE A 212 18.31 3.80 -40.56
C ILE A 212 18.25 3.11 -41.94
N ILE A 213 17.46 2.05 -42.07
CA ILE A 213 17.34 1.32 -43.35
C ILE A 213 16.84 2.26 -44.44
N MET A 214 15.82 3.08 -44.15
CA MET A 214 15.30 4.07 -45.09
C MET A 214 16.37 5.10 -45.49
N ILE A 215 17.14 5.63 -44.54
CA ILE A 215 18.23 6.57 -44.82
C ILE A 215 19.28 5.93 -45.73
N VAL A 216 19.69 4.69 -45.44
CA VAL A 216 20.67 3.95 -46.26
C VAL A 216 20.15 3.74 -47.68
N VAL A 217 18.87 3.37 -47.83
CA VAL A 217 18.23 3.21 -49.14
C VAL A 217 18.21 4.55 -49.90
N ILE A 218 17.84 5.65 -49.24
CA ILE A 218 17.81 6.99 -49.85
C ILE A 218 19.22 7.42 -50.29
N VAL A 219 20.23 7.26 -49.42
CA VAL A 219 21.62 7.60 -49.74
C VAL A 219 22.12 6.77 -50.92
N LYS A 220 21.87 5.46 -50.91
CA LYS A 220 22.26 4.56 -52.01
C LYS A 220 21.55 4.92 -53.32
N THR A 221 20.26 5.26 -53.26
CA THR A 221 19.46 5.65 -54.42
C THR A 221 19.98 6.95 -55.04
N ASN A 222 20.36 7.93 -54.22
CA ASN A 222 20.94 9.19 -54.71
C ASN A 222 22.40 9.06 -55.15
N SER A 223 23.13 8.08 -54.63
CA SER A 223 24.55 7.85 -54.98
C SER A 223 24.73 7.12 -56.31
N GLN A 224 23.69 6.54 -56.91
CA GLN A 224 23.82 5.95 -58.24
C GLN A 224 23.92 7.05 -59.30
N PRO A 225 25.08 7.23 -59.95
CA PRO A 225 25.25 8.26 -60.96
C PRO A 225 24.32 8.00 -62.15
N ALA A 226 23.81 9.07 -62.75
CA ALA A 226 22.86 9.03 -63.87
C ALA A 226 23.38 8.30 -65.13
N SER A 227 24.66 7.90 -65.16
CA SER A 227 25.30 7.22 -66.30
C SER A 227 24.81 5.77 -66.54
N TYR A 228 23.92 5.24 -65.70
CA TYR A 228 23.29 3.92 -65.88
C TYR A 228 21.81 4.00 -66.29
N ARG A 229 21.32 5.18 -66.66
CA ARG A 229 19.92 5.41 -67.04
C ARG A 229 19.73 5.65 -68.55
N GLU A 230 20.62 5.07 -69.36
CA GLU A 230 20.46 4.91 -70.82
C GLU A 230 20.02 3.49 -71.17
#